data_AF-A0A919Y2N9-F1
#
_entry.id   AF-A0A919Y2N9-F1
#
_cell.length_a   1.000
_cell.length_b   1.000
_cell.length_c   1.000
_cell.angle_alpha   90.00
_cell.angle_beta   90.00
_cell.angle_gamma   90.00
#
_symmetry.space_group_name_H-M   'P 1'
#
loop_
_entity.id
_entity.type
_entity.pdbx_description
1 polymer ?
#
loop_
_entity_poly.entity_id
_entity_poly.type
_entity_poly.pdbx_seq_one_letter_code
_entity_poly.pdbx_strand_id
1 'polypeptide(L)'
;MNVSNSEQRQVRLKQFLRILSEDPSLSHQVEQGKLRSLAELLMVSGYWPCGEPVNMSSVVSLSLKKLGLEAGSEELIEYIMNGGTVESFIDSVKQGPFNRP
;
A
#
# COMPACT_ATOMS: atom_id res chain seq x y z
N MET A 1 7.35 -35.56 -21.96
CA MET A 1 6.44 -35.56 -20.80
C MET A 1 6.89 -34.48 -19.81
N ASN A 2 6.28 -33.30 -19.80
CA ASN A 2 6.52 -32.25 -18.78
C ASN A 2 5.25 -31.41 -18.47
N VAL A 3 4.10 -31.79 -19.03
CA VAL A 3 2.84 -31.02 -18.99
C VAL A 3 2.06 -31.27 -17.68
N SER A 4 2.31 -32.40 -17.01
CA SER A 4 1.62 -32.79 -15.79
C SER A 4 1.98 -31.97 -14.55
N ASN A 5 3.10 -31.24 -14.55
CA ASN A 5 3.56 -30.49 -13.37
C ASN A 5 2.87 -29.12 -13.23
N SER A 6 2.69 -28.41 -14.35
CA SER A 6 2.05 -27.09 -14.37
C SER A 6 0.56 -27.17 -14.03
N GLU A 7 -0.14 -28.16 -14.58
CA GLU A 7 -1.57 -28.38 -14.32
C GLU A 7 -1.79 -28.77 -12.85
N GLN A 8 -0.96 -29.66 -12.30
CA GLN A 8 -1.03 -30.02 -10.88
C GLN A 8 -0.72 -28.84 -9.96
N ARG A 9 0.26 -27.99 -10.29
CA ARG A 9 0.52 -26.74 -9.56
C ARG A 9 -0.67 -25.79 -9.62
N GLN A 10 -1.31 -25.66 -10.78
CA GLN A 10 -2.46 -24.79 -10.94
C GLN A 10 -3.66 -25.28 -10.11
N VAL A 11 -3.91 -26.58 -10.08
CA VAL A 11 -4.96 -27.18 -9.24
C VAL A 11 -4.68 -26.94 -7.76
N ARG A 12 -3.44 -27.17 -7.30
CA ARG A 12 -3.04 -26.92 -5.90
C ARG A 12 -3.19 -25.45 -5.52
N LEU A 13 -2.79 -24.53 -6.40
CA LEU A 13 -2.94 -23.09 -6.17
C LEU A 13 -4.41 -22.68 -6.08
N LYS A 14 -5.27 -23.19 -6.98
CA LYS A 14 -6.72 -22.94 -6.94
C LYS A 14 -7.36 -23.44 -5.65
N GLN A 15 -6.98 -24.64 -5.19
CA GLN A 15 -7.45 -25.16 -3.91
C GLN A 15 -6.97 -24.31 -2.73
N PHE A 16 -5.70 -23.91 -2.73
CA PHE A 16 -5.15 -23.05 -1.69
C PHE A 16 -5.87 -21.70 -1.61
N LEU A 17 -6.07 -21.02 -2.74
CA LEU A 17 -6.80 -19.76 -2.82
C LEU A 17 -8.26 -19.90 -2.35
N ARG A 18 -8.91 -21.02 -2.67
CA ARG A 18 -10.26 -21.32 -2.18
C ARG A 18 -10.29 -21.44 -0.66
N ILE A 19 -9.36 -22.20 -0.08
CA ILE A 19 -9.25 -22.36 1.37
C ILE A 19 -9.03 -21.01 2.05
N LEU A 20 -8.14 -20.17 1.52
CA LEU A 20 -7.92 -18.82 2.06
C LEU A 20 -9.17 -17.94 1.94
N SER A 21 -9.94 -18.04 0.85
CA SER A 21 -11.16 -17.24 0.69
C SER A 21 -12.27 -17.62 1.68
N GLU A 22 -12.24 -18.85 2.20
CA GLU A 22 -13.21 -19.36 3.16
C GLU A 22 -12.73 -19.17 4.61
N ASP A 23 -11.52 -18.65 4.83
CA ASP A 23 -10.95 -18.47 6.16
C ASP A 23 -11.47 -17.17 6.83
N PRO A 24 -12.33 -17.26 7.85
CA PRO A 24 -12.89 -16.10 8.53
C PRO A 24 -11.85 -15.32 9.35
N SER A 25 -10.68 -15.92 9.65
CA SER A 25 -9.58 -15.22 10.32
C SER A 25 -8.86 -14.22 9.39
N LEU A 26 -8.92 -14.44 8.08
CA LEU A 26 -8.38 -13.53 7.07
C LEU A 26 -9.35 -12.40 6.71
N SER A 27 -10.63 -12.59 7.00
CA SER A 27 -11.57 -11.47 7.11
C SER A 27 -11.19 -10.69 8.36
N HIS A 28 -10.13 -9.89 8.27
CA HIS A 28 -9.90 -8.80 9.21
C HIS A 28 -11.21 -8.03 9.29
N GLN A 29 -11.94 -8.21 10.39
CA GLN A 29 -12.72 -7.13 10.94
C GLN A 29 -11.69 -6.04 11.17
N VAL A 30 -11.50 -5.19 10.17
CA VAL A 30 -10.99 -3.85 10.38
C VAL A 30 -11.85 -3.36 11.52
N GLU A 31 -11.24 -3.25 12.70
CA GLU A 31 -11.90 -2.64 13.84
C GLU A 31 -12.66 -1.44 13.30
N GLN A 32 -13.96 -1.38 13.55
CA GLN A 32 -14.81 -0.29 13.10
C GLN A 32 -14.45 1.02 13.84
N GLY A 33 -13.16 1.36 13.94
CA GLY A 33 -12.69 2.72 14.03
C GLY A 33 -13.09 3.40 12.73
N LYS A 34 -14.34 3.88 12.70
CA LYS A 34 -14.97 4.75 11.68
C LYS A 34 -14.04 4.98 10.49
N LEU A 35 -14.06 4.05 9.53
CA LEU A 35 -13.31 4.19 8.28
C LEU A 35 -13.71 5.55 7.71
N ARG A 36 -12.76 6.50 7.71
CA ARG A 36 -13.01 7.82 7.14
C ARG A 36 -13.43 7.60 5.71
N SER A 37 -14.50 8.29 5.30
CA SER A 37 -14.93 8.24 3.90
C SER A 37 -13.75 8.62 3.01
N LEU A 38 -13.71 8.09 1.79
CA LEU A 38 -12.66 8.47 0.83
C LEU A 38 -12.58 9.99 0.68
N ALA A 39 -13.73 10.69 0.69
CA ALA A 39 -13.79 12.14 0.69
C ALA A 39 -13.06 12.78 1.89
N GLU A 40 -13.26 12.27 3.10
CA GLU A 40 -12.53 12.71 4.30
C GLU A 40 -11.02 12.45 4.20
N LEU A 41 -10.61 11.32 3.63
CA LEU A 41 -9.20 11.01 3.41
C LEU A 41 -8.54 11.97 2.39
N LEU A 42 -9.25 12.29 1.30
CA LEU A 42 -8.77 13.23 0.29
C LEU A 42 -8.69 14.66 0.85
N MET A 43 -9.65 15.09 1.67
CA MET A 43 -9.57 16.37 2.38
C MET A 43 -8.35 16.40 3.31
N VAL A 44 -8.08 15.30 4.02
CA VAL A 44 -6.92 15.20 4.92
C VAL A 44 -5.60 15.26 4.16
N SER A 45 -5.50 14.73 2.93
CA SER A 45 -4.30 14.93 2.10
C SER A 45 -4.23 16.34 1.49
N GLY A 46 -5.34 17.10 1.50
CA GLY A 46 -5.44 18.40 0.82
C GLY A 46 -5.69 18.25 -0.68
N TYR A 47 -6.11 17.07 -1.10
CA TYR A 47 -6.46 16.77 -2.49
C TYR A 47 -7.91 17.16 -2.76
N TRP A 48 -8.12 17.98 -3.80
CA TRP A 48 -9.43 18.43 -4.24
C TRP A 48 -9.75 17.83 -5.61
N PRO A 49 -10.64 16.83 -5.69
CA PRO A 49 -11.04 16.27 -6.99
C PRO A 49 -11.96 17.26 -7.72
N CYS A 50 -11.46 17.89 -8.79
CA CYS A 50 -12.21 18.84 -9.62
C CYS A 50 -13.11 18.15 -10.65
N GLY A 51 -13.86 17.11 -10.26
CA GLY A 51 -14.70 16.32 -11.16
C GLY A 51 -13.93 15.31 -12.04
N GLU A 52 -12.63 15.14 -11.81
CA GLU A 52 -11.77 14.18 -12.48
C GLU A 52 -11.54 12.92 -11.62
N PRO A 53 -11.12 11.79 -12.23
CA PRO A 53 -10.68 10.61 -11.50
C PRO A 53 -9.57 10.94 -10.51
N VAL A 54 -9.59 10.28 -9.34
CA VAL A 54 -8.60 10.53 -8.29
C VAL A 54 -7.22 10.09 -8.75
N ASN A 55 -6.29 11.04 -8.82
CA ASN A 55 -4.89 10.76 -9.04
C ASN A 55 -4.21 10.35 -7.72
N MET A 56 -4.06 9.04 -7.53
CA MET A 56 -3.46 8.47 -6.32
C MET A 56 -1.99 8.86 -6.12
N SER A 57 -1.23 9.12 -7.18
CA SER A 57 0.17 9.55 -7.03
C SER A 57 0.22 10.94 -6.39
N SER A 58 -0.65 11.86 -6.82
CA SER A 58 -0.80 13.18 -6.21
C SER A 58 -1.27 13.10 -4.75
N VAL A 59 -2.24 12.22 -4.45
CA VAL A 59 -2.76 12.04 -3.08
C VAL A 59 -1.64 11.56 -2.14
N VAL A 60 -0.86 10.57 -2.57
CA VAL A 60 0.27 10.04 -1.78
C VAL A 60 1.36 11.08 -1.62
N SER A 61 1.76 11.76 -2.69
CA SER A 61 2.77 12.83 -2.62
C SER A 61 2.34 13.98 -1.69
N LEU A 62 1.07 14.39 -1.73
CA LEU A 62 0.54 15.42 -0.81
C LEU A 62 0.52 14.94 0.64
N SER A 63 0.22 13.66 0.86
CA SER A 63 0.21 13.06 2.19
C SER A 63 1.62 12.99 2.79
N LEU A 64 2.63 12.63 2.00
CA LEU A 64 4.04 12.62 2.41
C LEU A 64 4.52 14.04 2.77
N LYS A 65 4.18 15.04 1.95
CA LYS A 65 4.48 16.45 2.24
C LYS A 65 3.86 16.93 3.55
N LYS A 66 2.62 16.52 3.85
CA LYS A 66 1.97 16.84 5.13
C LYS A 66 2.65 16.17 6.33
N LEU A 67 3.33 15.06 6.14
CA LEU A 67 4.18 14.43 7.15
C LEU A 67 5.55 15.11 7.29
N GLY A 68 5.80 16.19 6.55
CA GLY A 68 7.08 16.91 6.53
C GLY A 68 8.16 16.23 5.70
N LEU A 69 7.76 15.30 4.80
CA LEU A 69 8.69 14.58 3.93
C LEU A 69 8.70 15.26 2.55
N GLU A 70 9.87 15.59 2.05
CA GLU A 70 10.04 16.16 0.69
C GLU A 70 9.93 15.10 -0.41
N ALA A 71 9.78 13.82 -0.04
CA ALA A 71 9.64 12.72 -0.99
C ALA A 71 8.24 12.67 -1.62
N GLY A 72 8.19 12.25 -2.88
CA GLY A 72 6.96 11.98 -3.62
C GLY A 72 6.55 10.51 -3.58
N SER A 73 5.47 10.23 -4.30
CA SER A 73 4.97 8.87 -4.50
C SER A 73 5.93 7.99 -5.31
N GLU A 74 6.75 8.56 -6.18
CA GLU A 74 7.73 7.82 -6.98
C GLU A 74 8.81 7.20 -6.10
N GLU A 75 9.40 7.98 -5.20
CA GLU A 75 10.44 7.55 -4.26
C GLU A 75 9.90 6.52 -3.26
N LEU A 76 8.65 6.69 -2.80
CA LEU A 76 7.99 5.70 -1.95
C LEU A 76 7.80 4.37 -2.69
N ILE A 77 7.33 4.41 -3.94
CA ILE A 77 7.10 3.20 -4.74
C ILE A 77 8.43 2.52 -5.04
N GLU A 78 9.47 3.27 -5.41
CA GLU A 78 10.81 2.72 -5.65
C GLU A 78 11.34 2.01 -4.40
N TYR A 79 11.17 2.62 -3.22
CA TYR A 79 11.58 2.02 -1.95
C TYR A 79 10.83 0.70 -1.66
N ILE A 80 9.52 0.66 -1.92
CA ILE A 80 8.70 -0.56 -1.77
C ILE A 80 9.11 -1.63 -2.79
N MET A 81 9.39 -1.25 -4.03
CA MET A 81 9.86 -2.16 -5.07
C MET A 81 11.21 -2.80 -4.73
N ASN A 82 12.03 -2.10 -3.94
CA ASN A 82 13.30 -2.61 -3.41
C ASN A 82 13.13 -3.47 -2.14
N GLY A 83 11.88 -3.79 -1.74
CA GLY A 83 11.57 -4.68 -0.61
C GLY A 83 11.34 -3.95 0.72
N GLY A 84 11.27 -2.62 0.72
CA GLY A 84 10.95 -1.82 1.90
C GLY A 84 9.45 -1.77 2.21
N THR A 85 9.11 -1.31 3.43
CA THR A 85 7.72 -1.05 3.83
C THR A 85 7.46 0.46 3.93
N VAL A 86 6.20 0.88 3.84
CA VAL A 86 5.79 2.29 4.02
C VAL A 86 6.28 2.85 5.37
N GLU A 87 6.18 2.06 6.43
CA GLU A 87 6.63 2.45 7.78
C GLU A 87 8.14 2.70 7.79
N SER A 88 8.94 1.73 7.29
CA SER A 88 10.39 1.88 7.22
C SER A 88 10.84 3.04 6.32
N PHE A 89 10.09 3.35 5.26
CA PHE A 89 10.32 4.53 4.43
C PHE A 89 10.11 5.81 5.23
N ILE A 90 8.95 5.95 5.89
CA ILE A 90 8.61 7.14 6.70
C ILE A 90 9.67 7.35 7.79
N ASP A 91 10.11 6.28 8.45
CA ASP A 91 11.15 6.36 9.48
C ASP A 91 12.50 6.75 8.89
N SER A 92 12.87 6.20 7.73
CA SER A 92 14.14 6.53 7.06
C SER A 92 14.22 7.99 6.60
N VAL A 93 13.12 8.54 6.08
CA VAL A 93 13.08 9.93 5.59
C VAL A 93 13.02 10.92 6.76
N LYS A 94 12.34 10.57 7.86
CA LYS A 94 12.33 11.38 9.10
C LYS A 94 13.69 11.49 9.76
N GLN A 95 14.56 10.49 9.60
CA GLN A 95 15.86 10.47 10.27
C GLN A 95 16.91 11.39 9.63
N GLY A 96 16.73 11.84 8.38
CA GLY A 96 17.63 12.81 7.72
C GLY A 96 19.11 12.37 7.65
N PRO A 97 19.97 13.07 6.89
CA PRO A 97 21.37 12.67 6.68
C PRO A 97 22.33 13.01 7.84
N PHE A 98 21.85 13.40 9.02
CA PHE A 98 22.68 13.77 10.17
C PHE A 98 22.67 12.68 11.25
N ASN A 99 23.11 11.48 10.91
CA ASN A 99 23.77 10.55 11.83
C ASN A 99 24.21 9.31 11.06
N ARG A 100 25.37 9.41 10.40
CA ARG A 100 26.27 8.25 10.28
C ARG A 100 27.45 8.52 11.22
N PRO A 101 27.89 7.54 12.04
CA PRO A 101 29.17 7.64 12.74
C PRO A 101 30.34 7.78 11.77
#